data_AF-S0KD99-F1
#
_entry.id   AF-S0KD99-F1
#
_cell.length_a   1.000
_cell.length_b   1.000
_cell.length_c   1.000
_cell.angle_alpha   90.00
_cell.angle_beta   90.00
_cell.angle_gamma   90.00
#
_symmetry.space_group_name_H-M   'P 1'
#
loop_
_entity.id
_entity.type
_entity.pdbx_description
1 polymer ?
#
loop_
_entity_poly.entity_id
_entity_poly.type
_entity_poly.pdbx_seq_one_letter_code
_entity_poly.pdbx_strand_id
1 'polypeptide(L)' 'MSLTKISLIIAVVLGVFLYFVLPLSNFFVYFTIPSIIIVNVIRIFEKKKQEKYA' A
#
# COMPACT_ATOMS: atom_id res chain seq x y z
N MET A 1 10.02 -5.39 -11.81
CA MET A 1 8.77 -4.60 -11.60
C MET A 1 9.06 -3.65 -10.44
N SER A 2 8.71 -2.36 -10.57
CA SER A 2 8.93 -1.38 -9.49
C SER A 2 8.30 -1.87 -8.18
N LEU A 3 9.01 -1.77 -7.06
CA LEU A 3 8.59 -2.28 -5.73
C LEU A 3 7.21 -1.71 -5.33
N THR A 4 6.96 -0.46 -5.70
CA THR A 4 5.66 0.20 -5.58
C THR A 4 4.53 -0.49 -6.32
N LYS A 5 4.77 -1.00 -7.54
CA LYS A 5 3.73 -1.74 -8.27
C LYS A 5 3.36 -3.03 -7.54
N ILE A 6 4.36 -3.74 -6.99
CA ILE A 6 4.14 -4.97 -6.24
C ILE A 6 3.37 -4.67 -4.94
N SER A 7 3.78 -3.64 -4.18
CA SER A 7 3.08 -3.27 -2.95
C SER A 7 1.63 -2.83 -3.21
N LEU A 8 1.38 -2.16 -4.33
CA LEU A 8 0.04 -1.72 -4.72
C LEU A 8 -0.86 -2.91 -5.08
N ILE A 9 -0.34 -3.89 -5.81
CA ILE A 9 -1.08 -5.12 -6.13
C ILE A 9 -1.46 -5.87 -4.84
N ILE A 10 -0.50 -6.05 -3.91
CA ILE A 10 -0.76 -6.73 -2.63
C ILE A 10 -1.80 -5.98 -1.81
N ALA A 11 -1.70 -4.65 -1.72
CA ALA A 11 -2.66 -3.80 -1.02
C ALA A 11 -4.08 -3.93 -1.61
N VAL A 12 -4.20 -4.00 -2.93
CA VAL A 12 -5.51 -4.16 -3.60
C VAL A 12 -6.09 -5.54 -3.31
N VAL A 13 -5.31 -6.62 -3.45
CA VAL A 13 -5.79 -7.99 -3.20
C VAL A 13 -6.25 -8.17 -1.76
N LEU A 14 -5.44 -7.71 -0.79
CA LEU A 14 -5.81 -7.75 0.62
C LEU A 14 -7.02 -6.85 0.92
N GLY A 15 -7.13 -5.70 0.26
CA GLY A 15 -8.24 -4.79 0.44
C GLY A 15 -9.56 -5.38 -0.02
N VAL A 16 -9.58 -6.04 -1.17
CA VAL A 16 -10.78 -6.74 -1.65
C VAL A 16 -11.20 -7.80 -0.65
N PHE A 17 -10.27 -8.63 -0.16
CA PHE A 17 -10.59 -9.64 0.86
C PHE A 17 -11.16 -9.03 2.14
N LEU A 18 -10.50 -8.02 2.69
CA LEU A 18 -10.87 -7.42 3.96
C LEU A 18 -12.16 -6.60 3.88
N TYR A 19 -12.49 -6.06 2.70
CA TYR A 19 -13.75 -5.36 2.47
C TYR A 19 -14.98 -6.23 2.72
N PHE A 20 -14.91 -7.53 2.41
CA PHE A 20 -16.02 -8.47 2.66
C PHE A 20 -16.04 -9.04 4.08
N VAL A 21 -14.94 -8.90 4.84
CA VAL A 21 -14.81 -9.47 6.19
C VAL A 21 -15.10 -8.45 7.28
N LEU A 22 -14.70 -7.19 7.07
CA LEU A 22 -14.78 -6.14 8.07
C LEU A 22 -15.95 -5.18 7.85
N PRO A 23 -16.54 -4.63 8.93
CA PRO A 23 -17.41 -3.48 8.84
C PRO A 23 -16.71 -2.30 8.15
N LEU A 24 -17.46 -1.52 7.37
CA LEU A 24 -16.93 -0.44 6.54
C LEU A 24 -16.06 0.57 7.32
N SER A 25 -16.46 0.92 8.54
CA SER A 25 -15.71 1.80 9.44
C SER A 25 -14.34 1.21 9.80
N ASN A 26 -14.31 -0.06 10.17
CA ASN A 26 -13.08 -0.75 10.55
C ASN A 26 -12.17 -0.97 9.34
N PHE A 27 -12.74 -1.28 8.17
CA PHE A 27 -11.99 -1.39 6.93
C PHE A 27 -11.28 -0.07 6.56
N PHE A 28 -11.98 1.07 6.70
CA PHE A 28 -11.38 2.36 6.40
C PHE A 28 -10.25 2.71 7.37
N VAL A 29 -10.52 2.62 8.68
CA VAL A 29 -9.60 3.06 9.73
C VAL A 29 -8.39 2.15 9.83
N TYR A 30 -8.58 0.84 9.80
CA TYR A 30 -7.51 -0.12 10.10
C TYR A 30 -6.82 -0.69 8.87
N PHE A 31 -7.45 -0.67 7.69
CA PHE A 31 -6.84 -1.19 6.48
C PHE A 31 -6.52 -0.09 5.46
N THR A 32 -7.49 0.75 5.12
CA THR A 32 -7.34 1.71 4.01
C THR A 32 -6.29 2.78 4.33
N ILE A 33 -6.42 3.46 5.47
CA ILE A 33 -5.49 4.52 5.87
C ILE A 33 -4.06 3.98 6.03
N PRO A 34 -3.80 2.89 6.78
CA PRO A 34 -2.45 2.36 6.93
C PRO A 34 -1.87 1.85 5.61
N SER A 35 -2.67 1.20 4.76
CA SER A 35 -2.22 0.68 3.47
C SER A 35 -1.75 1.78 2.53
N ILE A 36 -2.48 2.91 2.47
CA ILE A 36 -2.07 4.09 1.68
C ILE A 36 -0.74 4.64 2.20
N ILE A 37 -0.58 4.78 3.52
CA ILE A 37 0.66 5.28 4.13
C ILE A 37 1.83 4.35 3.75
N ILE A 38 1.67 3.04 3.89
CA ILE A 38 2.72 2.05 3.59
C ILE A 38 3.14 2.13 2.11
N VAL A 39 2.18 2.11 1.19
CA VAL A 39 2.48 2.19 -0.26
C VAL A 39 3.20 3.50 -0.59
N ASN A 40 2.82 4.60 0.05
CA ASN A 40 3.45 5.90 -0.19
C ASN A 40 4.86 5.98 0.40
N VAL A 41 5.10 5.38 1.57
CA VAL A 41 6.44 5.24 2.15
C VAL A 41 7.33 4.42 1.21
N ILE A 42 6.86 3.27 0.72
CA ILE A 42 7.59 2.44 -0.25
C ILE A 42 7.95 3.25 -1.50
N ARG A 43 7.02 4.08 -1.99
CA ARG A 43 7.25 4.98 -3.14
C ARG A 43 8.36 5.99 -2.88
N ILE A 44 8.35 6.65 -1.73
CA ILE A 44 9.38 7.63 -1.36
C ILE A 44 10.74 6.94 -1.22
N PHE A 45 10.79 5.77 -0.58
CA PHE A 45 12.03 4.99 -0.43
C PHE A 45 12.58 4.52 -1.78
N GLU A 46 11.72 4.06 -2.69
CA GLU A 46 12.12 3.62 -4.02
C GLU A 46 12.63 4.81 -4.86
N LYS A 47 11.95 5.96 -4.79
CA LYS A 47 12.40 7.19 -5.46
C LYS A 47 13.76 7.67 -4.92
N LYS A 48 13.92 7.71 -3.60
CA LYS A 48 15.19 8.08 -2.95
C LYS A 48 16.32 7.09 -3.28
N LYS A 49 16.00 5.80 -3.42
CA LYS A 49 16.96 4.80 -3.88
C LYS A 49 17.39 5.10 -5.32
N GLN A 50 16.46 5.35 -6.22
CA GLN A 50 16.79 5.71 -7.61
C GLN A 50 17.65 6.98 -7.70
N GLU A 51 17.35 8.02 -6.92
CA GLU A 51 18.15 9.26 -6.86
C GLU A 51 19.56 9.05 -6.29
N LYS A 52 19.76 8.07 -5.39
CA LYS A 52 21.07 7.78 -4.78
C LYS A 52 22.00 6.95 -5.68
N TYR A 53 21.44 6.21 -6.64
CA TYR A 53 22.17 5.32 -7.54
C TYR A 53 22.12 5.78 -9.01
N ALA A 54 21.60 6.98 -9.27
CA ALA A 54 21.66 7.68 -10.56
C ALA A 54 22.85 8.64 -10.58
#